data_AF-A0AAX4I325-F1
#
_entry.id   AF-A0AAX4I325-F1
#
_cell.length_a   1.000
_cell.length_b   1.000
_cell.length_c   1.000
_cell.angle_alpha   90.00
_cell.angle_beta   90.00
_cell.angle_gamma   90.00
#
_symmetry.space_group_name_H-M   'P 1'
#
loop_
_entity.id
_entity.type
_entity.pdbx_description
1 polymer ?
#
loop_
_entity_poly.entity_id
_entity_poly.type
_entity_poly.pdbx_seq_one_letter_code
_entity_poly.pdbx_strand_id
1 'polypeptide(L)'
;MGQRHVRDSIREVDDQSLLIGDTLLLSRTTYFNGAWADGNGGGYRLTEAPSPLPPSRPLSNTSEIKLVYDAGDVSAVFRIGEAFCKVRLLTIPEVTREHTTYAWLHQRLWSFSIPKVIHHTEHQGRYYIFLTRVPGMTIDSLWPTLDENTKQRYVERVVDICKELNAAASGTSIVGVEGGVLSELYLAADGDCSPQTLRKTSLELGMDCSKLIFYHCDMSPTNIFFDPVDHSTGVIDWEVAGFVPLEWVRTKFRVSGGFDLCGGDKLDYRRRVQICLGEAGFTDVSSTFMDILNKKSLAREQK
;
A
#
# COMPACT_ATOMS: atom_id res chain seq x y z
N MET A 1 10.35 -23.38 19.08
CA MET A 1 9.98 -22.00 19.48
C MET A 1 8.94 -21.52 18.48
N GLY A 2 7.83 -20.95 18.94
CA GLY A 2 6.80 -20.41 18.05
C GLY A 2 7.38 -19.28 17.18
N GLN A 3 6.85 -19.12 15.98
CA GLN A 3 7.18 -17.98 15.14
C GLN A 3 6.73 -16.70 15.87
N ARG A 4 7.61 -15.69 15.96
CA ARG A 4 7.31 -14.43 16.67
C ARG A 4 6.16 -13.68 16.00
N HIS A 5 5.60 -12.62 16.59
CA HIS A 5 4.62 -11.78 15.88
C HIS A 5 5.30 -10.99 14.74
N VAL A 6 4.54 -10.48 13.76
CA VAL A 6 5.09 -9.65 12.67
C VAL A 6 5.65 -8.34 13.21
N ARG A 7 4.94 -7.73 14.18
CA ARG A 7 5.38 -6.51 14.88
C ARG A 7 6.69 -6.67 15.68
N ASP A 8 7.10 -7.90 15.97
CA ASP A 8 8.33 -8.20 16.71
C ASP A 8 9.53 -8.50 15.78
N SER A 9 9.41 -8.16 14.50
CA SER A 9 10.43 -8.49 13.49
C SER A 9 11.69 -7.64 13.57
N ILE A 10 11.67 -6.52 14.31
CA ILE A 10 12.85 -5.69 14.56
C ILE A 10 13.21 -5.78 16.03
N ARG A 11 14.51 -6.01 16.30
CA ARG A 11 15.04 -6.23 17.65
C ARG A 11 16.31 -5.42 17.87
N GLU A 12 16.54 -4.97 19.09
CA GLU A 12 17.77 -4.28 19.46
C GLU A 12 18.86 -5.29 19.75
N VAL A 13 20.02 -5.11 19.13
CA VAL A 13 21.25 -5.85 19.46
C VAL A 13 22.04 -5.05 20.49
N ASP A 14 22.31 -3.78 20.17
CA ASP A 14 22.93 -2.79 21.04
C ASP A 14 22.46 -1.38 20.65
N ASP A 15 23.07 -0.33 21.21
CA ASP A 15 22.68 1.07 20.96
C ASP A 15 22.97 1.54 19.52
N GLN A 16 23.75 0.78 18.74
CA GLN A 16 24.19 1.12 17.39
C GLN A 16 23.62 0.18 16.33
N SER A 17 22.97 -0.91 16.71
CA SER A 17 22.54 -1.93 15.77
C SER A 17 21.24 -2.65 16.13
N LEU A 18 20.50 -3.01 15.09
CA LEU A 18 19.22 -3.68 15.15
C LEU A 18 19.25 -4.94 14.28
N LEU A 19 18.64 -6.01 14.77
CA LEU A 19 18.42 -7.24 14.02
C LEU A 19 17.02 -7.21 13.40
N ILE A 20 16.92 -7.38 12.09
CA ILE A 20 15.68 -7.38 11.33
C ILE A 20 15.44 -8.77 10.74
N GLY A 21 14.32 -9.38 11.15
CA GLY A 21 13.84 -10.65 10.61
C GLY A 21 14.79 -11.83 10.78
N ASP A 22 15.72 -11.77 11.75
CA ASP A 22 16.82 -12.74 11.93
C ASP A 22 17.72 -12.93 10.69
N THR A 23 17.67 -12.02 9.72
CA THR A 23 18.42 -12.13 8.46
C THR A 23 19.27 -10.90 8.17
N LEU A 24 18.88 -9.72 8.67
CA LEU A 24 19.57 -8.48 8.37
C LEU A 24 20.03 -7.79 9.66
N LEU A 25 21.23 -7.21 9.62
CA LEU A 25 21.76 -6.31 10.63
C LEU A 25 21.71 -4.88 10.08
N LEU A 26 21.00 -4.01 10.79
CA LEU A 26 20.94 -2.58 10.52
C LEU A 26 21.82 -1.85 11.54
N SER A 27 22.83 -1.13 11.08
CA SER A 27 23.77 -0.41 11.94
C SER A 27 23.78 1.09 11.66
N ARG A 28 23.99 1.90 12.70
CA ARG A 28 24.26 3.33 12.53
C ARG A 28 25.60 3.55 11.84
N THR A 29 25.66 4.60 11.04
CA THR A 29 26.85 5.01 10.27
C THR A 29 26.78 6.51 9.97
N THR A 30 27.81 7.05 9.32
CA THR A 30 27.76 8.40 8.75
C THR A 30 26.83 8.44 7.54
N TYR A 31 26.25 9.61 7.24
CA TYR A 31 25.35 9.84 6.10
C TYR A 31 25.91 9.27 4.77
N PHE A 32 27.16 9.57 4.45
CA PHE A 32 27.80 9.15 3.19
C PHE A 32 28.00 7.63 3.05
N ASN A 33 28.06 6.93 4.18
CA ASN A 33 28.32 5.49 4.24
C ASN A 33 27.05 4.66 4.49
N GLY A 34 25.90 5.31 4.55
CA GLY A 34 24.59 4.72 4.80
C GLY A 34 23.81 4.44 3.51
N ALA A 35 22.91 3.47 3.58
CA ALA A 35 21.89 3.21 2.59
C ALA A 35 20.79 4.28 2.62
N TRP A 36 20.51 4.88 3.78
CA TRP A 36 19.64 6.06 3.93
C TRP A 36 20.00 6.90 5.14
N ALA A 37 19.46 8.11 5.21
CA ALA A 37 19.71 9.08 6.27
C ALA A 37 18.89 8.81 7.53
N ASP A 38 19.44 9.18 8.70
CA ASP A 38 18.70 9.13 9.97
C ASP A 38 17.87 10.40 10.25
N GLY A 39 18.06 11.45 9.45
CA GLY A 39 17.41 12.76 9.62
C GLY A 39 18.19 13.75 10.50
N ASN A 40 19.29 13.32 11.13
CA ASN A 40 20.09 14.08 12.09
C ASN A 40 21.58 14.16 11.70
N GLY A 41 21.88 13.98 10.40
CA GLY A 41 23.25 14.04 9.87
C GLY A 41 24.02 12.71 9.87
N GLY A 42 23.43 11.65 10.42
CA GLY A 42 23.92 10.29 10.31
C GLY A 42 23.19 9.50 9.21
N GLY A 43 23.39 8.19 9.23
CA GLY A 43 22.76 7.27 8.31
C GLY A 43 22.68 5.86 8.87
N TYR A 44 22.00 5.01 8.12
CA TYR A 44 21.82 3.61 8.43
C TYR A 44 22.44 2.74 7.34
N ARG A 45 23.20 1.72 7.74
CA ARG A 45 23.77 0.71 6.86
C ARG A 45 23.06 -0.61 7.10
N LEU A 46 22.59 -1.24 6.03
CA LEU A 46 21.95 -2.55 6.06
C LEU A 46 22.92 -3.61 5.52
N THR A 47 23.11 -4.69 6.26
CA THR A 47 23.99 -5.82 5.92
C THR A 47 23.33 -7.15 6.30
N GLU A 48 23.83 -8.27 5.79
CA GLU A 48 23.43 -9.60 6.26
C GLU A 48 23.79 -9.78 7.75
N ALA A 49 22.91 -10.44 8.50
CA ALA A 49 23.17 -10.75 9.90
C ALA A 49 24.30 -11.80 10.03
N PRO A 50 25.17 -11.70 11.05
CA PRO A 50 26.22 -12.68 11.26
C PRO A 50 25.66 -14.03 11.72
N SER A 51 26.44 -15.10 11.52
CA SER A 51 26.16 -16.43 12.05
C SER A 51 27.26 -16.82 13.05
N PRO A 52 26.94 -17.08 14.33
CA PRO A 52 25.61 -17.09 14.94
C PRO A 52 24.99 -15.69 15.08
N LEU A 53 23.66 -15.63 15.17
CA LEU A 53 22.93 -14.38 15.39
C LEU A 53 23.35 -13.74 16.72
N PRO A 54 23.49 -12.40 16.75
CA PRO A 54 23.84 -11.72 17.99
C PRO A 54 22.68 -11.80 18.99
N PRO A 55 22.96 -11.79 20.31
CA PRO A 55 21.93 -11.62 21.32
C PRO A 55 21.11 -10.36 21.02
N SER A 56 19.79 -10.46 21.11
CA SER A 56 18.90 -9.33 20.83
C SER A 56 17.69 -9.31 21.75
N ARG A 57 17.16 -8.13 22.00
CA ARG A 57 15.97 -7.87 22.82
C ARG A 57 14.88 -7.16 21.99
N PRO A 58 13.60 -7.21 22.42
CA PRO A 58 12.55 -6.43 21.76
C PRO A 58 12.90 -4.94 21.67
N LEU A 59 12.37 -4.25 20.67
CA LEU A 59 12.50 -2.79 20.56
C LEU A 59 12.04 -2.10 21.85
N SER A 60 12.85 -1.17 22.35
CA SER A 60 12.51 -0.36 23.51
C SER A 60 11.49 0.72 23.14
N ASN A 61 10.64 1.12 24.09
CA ASN A 61 9.70 2.22 23.89
C ASN A 61 10.41 3.57 23.66
N THR A 62 11.68 3.66 24.02
CA THR A 62 12.56 4.82 23.81
C THR A 62 13.31 4.79 22.50
N SER A 63 13.14 3.72 21.70
CA SER A 63 13.80 3.59 20.41
C SER A 63 13.40 4.72 19.47
N GLU A 64 14.36 5.20 18.67
CA GLU A 64 14.07 6.13 17.58
C GLU A 64 13.28 5.46 16.45
N ILE A 65 13.25 4.12 16.42
CA ILE A 65 12.46 3.33 15.48
C ILE A 65 11.02 3.32 15.94
N LYS A 66 10.12 3.80 15.09
CA LYS A 66 8.70 3.92 15.42
C LYS A 66 7.89 2.93 14.61
N LEU A 67 7.12 2.07 15.29
CA LEU A 67 6.03 1.32 14.67
C LEU A 67 4.93 2.33 14.31
N VAL A 68 4.75 2.58 13.01
CA VAL A 68 3.79 3.57 12.49
C VAL A 68 2.50 2.94 11.96
N TYR A 69 2.50 1.63 11.74
CA TYR A 69 1.31 0.86 11.39
C TYR A 69 1.44 -0.58 11.89
N ASP A 70 0.36 -1.13 12.44
CA ASP A 70 0.26 -2.49 12.96
C ASP A 70 -1.11 -3.07 12.60
N ALA A 71 -1.14 -4.06 11.71
CA ALA A 71 -2.31 -4.86 11.37
C ALA A 71 -2.25 -6.24 12.05
N GLY A 72 -1.78 -6.27 13.30
CA GLY A 72 -1.56 -7.48 14.07
C GLY A 72 -0.47 -8.35 13.45
N ASP A 73 -0.79 -9.62 13.22
CA ASP A 73 0.16 -10.59 12.70
C ASP A 73 0.26 -10.63 11.18
N VAL A 74 -0.39 -9.72 10.46
CA VAL A 74 -0.38 -9.73 8.99
C VAL A 74 0.64 -8.74 8.41
N SER A 75 0.73 -7.53 8.97
CA SER A 75 1.57 -6.45 8.45
C SER A 75 1.99 -5.50 9.56
N ALA A 76 3.24 -5.03 9.51
CA ALA A 76 3.77 -3.97 10.36
C ALA A 76 4.64 -3.03 9.54
N VAL A 77 4.58 -1.73 9.83
CA VAL A 77 5.43 -0.72 9.18
C VAL A 77 6.18 0.07 10.23
N PHE A 78 7.50 0.13 10.06
CA PHE A 78 8.41 0.85 10.94
C PHE A 78 9.01 2.03 10.21
N ARG A 79 9.00 3.20 10.83
CA ARG A 79 9.82 4.33 10.40
C ARG A 79 11.21 4.21 11.03
N ILE A 80 12.24 4.26 10.18
CA ILE A 80 13.64 4.18 10.57
C ILE A 80 14.38 5.37 9.94
N GLY A 81 14.49 6.47 10.66
CA GLY A 81 14.99 7.74 10.10
C GLY A 81 14.13 8.22 8.93
N GLU A 82 14.77 8.36 7.77
CA GLU A 82 14.14 8.78 6.49
C GLU A 82 13.77 7.61 5.56
N ALA A 83 13.65 6.39 6.10
CA ALA A 83 13.11 5.24 5.39
C ALA A 83 11.99 4.53 6.18
N PHE A 84 11.27 3.67 5.48
CA PHE A 84 10.23 2.81 6.04
C PHE A 84 10.58 1.35 5.78
N CYS A 85 10.46 0.50 6.80
CA CYS A 85 10.52 -0.95 6.68
C CYS A 85 9.10 -1.50 6.82
N LYS A 86 8.55 -2.08 5.74
CA LYS A 86 7.30 -2.84 5.79
C LYS A 86 7.64 -4.31 5.95
N VAL A 87 6.93 -4.98 6.86
CA VAL A 87 7.03 -6.42 7.10
C VAL A 87 5.65 -7.04 6.95
N ARG A 88 5.53 -8.09 6.13
CA ARG A 88 4.24 -8.75 5.86
C ARG A 88 4.37 -10.27 5.86
N LEU A 89 3.31 -10.96 6.28
CA LEU A 89 3.16 -12.37 5.97
C LEU A 89 2.74 -12.57 4.51
N LEU A 90 3.30 -13.60 3.90
CA LEU A 90 2.96 -14.01 2.54
C LEU A 90 1.82 -15.03 2.59
N THR A 91 0.60 -14.53 2.76
CA THR A 91 -0.61 -15.37 2.89
C THR A 91 -1.25 -15.74 1.56
N ILE A 92 -1.02 -14.94 0.51
CA ILE A 92 -1.54 -15.19 -0.84
C ILE A 92 -0.41 -15.78 -1.69
N PRO A 93 -0.56 -17.03 -2.19
CA PRO A 93 0.43 -17.64 -3.07
C PRO A 93 0.63 -16.81 -4.33
N GLU A 94 1.88 -16.73 -4.81
CA GLU A 94 2.24 -16.10 -6.10
C GLU A 94 1.82 -14.62 -6.25
N VAL A 95 1.50 -13.93 -5.14
CA VAL A 95 1.18 -12.50 -5.17
C VAL A 95 2.36 -11.70 -5.70
N THR A 96 2.08 -10.80 -6.64
CA THR A 96 3.09 -9.85 -7.15
C THR A 96 3.66 -9.07 -5.97
N ARG A 97 4.98 -9.12 -5.81
CA ARG A 97 5.64 -8.41 -4.71
C ARG A 97 5.70 -6.93 -5.00
N GLU A 98 5.56 -6.14 -3.94
CA GLU A 98 5.55 -4.68 -4.05
C GLU A 98 6.84 -4.12 -4.71
N HIS A 99 8.00 -4.75 -4.51
CA HIS A 99 9.24 -4.33 -5.17
C HIS A 99 9.18 -4.52 -6.70
N THR A 100 8.50 -5.56 -7.19
CA THR A 100 8.25 -5.79 -8.61
C THR A 100 7.37 -4.67 -9.18
N THR A 101 6.31 -4.29 -8.45
CA THR A 101 5.46 -3.16 -8.82
C THR A 101 6.27 -1.86 -8.88
N TYR A 102 7.11 -1.58 -7.89
CA TYR A 102 7.99 -0.41 -7.92
C TYR A 102 8.97 -0.43 -9.10
N ALA A 103 9.59 -1.56 -9.39
CA ALA A 103 10.50 -1.70 -10.54
C ALA A 103 9.76 -1.38 -11.86
N TRP A 104 8.51 -1.84 -12.01
CA TRP A 104 7.66 -1.52 -13.15
C TRP A 104 7.29 -0.02 -13.21
N LEU A 105 6.98 0.59 -12.07
CA LEU A 105 6.63 2.02 -12.00
C LEU A 105 7.83 2.92 -12.32
N HIS A 106 9.04 2.61 -11.84
CA HIS A 106 10.25 3.41 -12.05
C HIS A 106 10.77 3.39 -13.50
N GLN A 107 10.22 2.52 -14.36
CA GLN A 107 10.48 2.54 -15.80
C GLN A 107 9.69 3.63 -16.54
N ARG A 108 8.86 4.39 -15.83
CA ARG A 108 7.93 5.39 -16.38
C ARG A 108 8.10 6.73 -15.66
N LEU A 109 7.66 7.80 -16.33
CA LEU A 109 7.55 9.12 -15.74
C LEU A 109 6.12 9.33 -15.25
N TRP A 110 5.99 9.81 -14.02
CA TRP A 110 4.72 10.08 -13.38
C TRP A 110 4.65 11.54 -12.96
N SER A 111 3.44 12.09 -12.93
CA SER A 111 3.20 13.45 -12.40
C SER A 111 3.29 13.53 -10.87
N PHE A 112 3.51 12.41 -10.19
CA PHE A 112 3.65 12.27 -8.74
C PHE A 112 4.91 11.49 -8.38
N SER A 113 5.38 11.68 -7.16
CA SER A 113 6.52 10.92 -6.62
C SER A 113 6.10 9.54 -6.12
N ILE A 114 7.00 8.57 -6.26
CA ILE A 114 6.84 7.21 -5.75
C ILE A 114 8.08 6.84 -4.92
N PRO A 115 7.93 6.04 -3.85
CA PRO A 115 9.08 5.53 -3.10
C PRO A 115 10.08 4.78 -3.98
N LYS A 116 11.36 4.89 -3.62
CA LYS A 116 12.42 4.02 -4.16
C LYS A 116 12.62 2.83 -3.23
N VAL A 117 12.79 1.66 -3.83
CA VAL A 117 13.17 0.45 -3.10
C VAL A 117 14.65 0.54 -2.74
N ILE A 118 14.94 0.54 -1.45
CA ILE A 118 16.31 0.50 -0.92
C ILE A 118 16.79 -0.94 -0.85
N HIS A 119 15.94 -1.83 -0.33
CA HIS A 119 16.22 -3.25 -0.16
C HIS A 119 14.92 -4.03 0.00
N HIS A 120 14.93 -5.32 -0.32
CA HIS A 120 13.86 -6.25 0.03
C HIS A 120 14.44 -7.65 0.27
N THR A 121 13.79 -8.44 1.13
CA THR A 121 14.18 -9.83 1.39
C THR A 121 12.98 -10.65 1.83
N GLU A 122 13.08 -11.98 1.71
CA GLU A 122 12.10 -12.93 2.21
C GLU A 122 12.76 -13.90 3.19
N HIS A 123 12.22 -14.02 4.40
CA HIS A 123 12.74 -14.92 5.41
C HIS A 123 11.60 -15.53 6.23
N GLN A 124 11.60 -16.86 6.39
CA GLN A 124 10.60 -17.60 7.17
C GLN A 124 9.14 -17.21 6.84
N GLY A 125 8.79 -17.10 5.55
CA GLY A 125 7.43 -16.77 5.11
C GLY A 125 7.02 -15.30 5.32
N ARG A 126 7.97 -14.43 5.68
CA ARG A 126 7.79 -12.98 5.73
C ARG A 126 8.49 -12.31 4.58
N TYR A 127 7.85 -11.26 4.08
CA TYR A 127 8.41 -10.33 3.13
C TYR A 127 8.75 -9.02 3.82
N TYR A 128 9.95 -8.53 3.55
CA TYR A 128 10.50 -7.28 4.06
C TYR A 128 10.79 -6.37 2.86
N ILE A 129 10.38 -5.11 2.94
CA ILE A 129 10.76 -4.09 1.95
C ILE A 129 11.11 -2.78 2.66
N PHE A 130 12.22 -2.18 2.24
CA PHE A 130 12.72 -0.90 2.70
C PHE A 130 12.50 0.14 1.60
N LEU A 131 11.78 1.21 1.95
CA LEU A 131 11.34 2.24 1.01
C LEU A 131 11.83 3.60 1.47
N THR A 132 12.24 4.44 0.52
CA THR A 132 12.53 5.86 0.81
C THR A 132 11.25 6.58 1.22
N ARG A 133 11.38 7.55 2.13
CA ARG A 133 10.28 8.45 2.46
C ARG A 133 9.83 9.28 1.25
N VAL A 134 8.51 9.48 1.16
CA VAL A 134 7.87 10.48 0.30
C VAL A 134 7.61 11.75 1.12
N PRO A 135 7.92 12.96 0.60
CA PRO A 135 7.67 14.22 1.30
C PRO A 135 6.18 14.54 1.41
N GLY A 136 5.85 15.55 2.22
CA GLY A 136 4.48 15.97 2.47
C GLY A 136 3.76 15.19 3.57
N MET A 137 2.44 15.36 3.62
CA MET A 137 1.52 14.76 4.58
C MET A 137 0.39 14.04 3.85
N THR A 138 -0.18 13.01 4.47
CA THR A 138 -1.30 12.28 3.87
C THR A 138 -2.53 13.17 3.69
N ILE A 139 -3.36 12.90 2.68
CA ILE A 139 -4.67 13.55 2.53
C ILE A 139 -5.44 13.43 3.84
N ASP A 140 -5.45 12.23 4.45
CA ASP A 140 -6.15 11.97 5.71
C ASP A 140 -5.74 12.94 6.83
N SER A 141 -4.43 13.18 6.98
CA SER A 141 -3.89 14.08 8.00
C SER A 141 -4.24 15.55 7.72
N LEU A 142 -4.23 15.95 6.44
CA LEU A 142 -4.46 17.34 6.03
C LEU A 142 -5.96 17.68 6.02
N TRP A 143 -6.82 16.73 5.68
CA TRP A 143 -8.23 16.94 5.37
C TRP A 143 -9.00 17.81 6.37
N PRO A 144 -8.84 17.64 7.70
CA PRO A 144 -9.58 18.43 8.68
C PRO A 144 -9.25 19.93 8.65
N THR A 145 -8.10 20.31 8.10
CA THR A 145 -7.60 21.69 8.07
C THR A 145 -7.80 22.39 6.72
N LEU A 146 -8.22 21.66 5.68
CA LEU A 146 -8.37 22.20 4.34
C LEU A 146 -9.68 22.97 4.18
N ASP A 147 -9.61 24.09 3.47
CA ASP A 147 -10.82 24.75 2.94
C ASP A 147 -11.43 23.97 1.78
N GLU A 148 -12.69 24.30 1.45
CA GLU A 148 -13.45 23.58 0.42
C GLU A 148 -12.80 23.64 -0.97
N ASN A 149 -12.17 24.78 -1.31
CA ASN A 149 -11.46 24.93 -2.58
C ASN A 149 -10.25 24.01 -2.67
N THR A 150 -9.51 23.85 -1.57
CA THR A 150 -8.31 23.01 -1.51
C THR A 150 -8.67 21.52 -1.47
N LYS A 151 -9.73 21.14 -0.75
CA LYS A 151 -10.28 19.78 -0.85
C LYS A 151 -10.67 19.43 -2.29
N GLN A 152 -11.34 20.35 -2.98
CA GLN A 152 -11.71 20.15 -4.38
C GLN A 152 -10.48 19.97 -5.29
N ARG A 153 -9.45 20.81 -5.13
CA ARG A 153 -8.17 20.64 -5.86
C ARG A 153 -7.51 19.30 -5.60
N TYR A 154 -7.52 18.81 -4.35
CA TYR A 154 -6.94 17.51 -4.02
C TYR A 154 -7.75 16.37 -4.63
N VAL A 155 -9.08 16.48 -4.65
CA VAL A 155 -9.98 15.53 -5.32
C VAL A 155 -9.67 15.45 -6.81
N GLU A 156 -9.62 16.59 -7.49
CA GLU A 156 -9.28 16.68 -8.91
C GLU A 156 -7.92 16.06 -9.20
N ARG A 157 -6.94 16.34 -8.33
CA ARG A 157 -5.60 15.77 -8.48
C ARG A 157 -5.58 14.25 -8.35
N VAL A 158 -6.35 13.68 -7.42
CA VAL A 158 -6.50 12.21 -7.28
C VAL A 158 -7.16 11.61 -8.52
N VAL A 159 -8.17 12.28 -9.08
CA VAL A 159 -8.82 11.85 -10.33
C VAL A 159 -7.84 11.88 -11.50
N ASP A 160 -6.99 12.90 -11.59
CA ASP A 160 -5.97 12.98 -12.64
C ASP A 160 -4.91 11.88 -12.50
N ILE A 161 -4.52 11.51 -11.29
CA ILE A 161 -3.67 10.33 -11.05
C ILE A 161 -4.36 9.05 -11.53
N CYS A 162 -5.66 8.88 -11.27
CA CYS A 162 -6.42 7.72 -11.75
C CYS A 162 -6.46 7.66 -13.29
N LYS A 163 -6.63 8.81 -13.97
CA LYS A 163 -6.56 8.91 -15.44
C LYS A 163 -5.16 8.57 -15.96
N GLU A 164 -4.12 9.07 -15.31
CA GLU A 164 -2.72 8.81 -15.68
C GLU A 164 -2.39 7.32 -15.59
N LEU A 165 -2.78 6.65 -14.50
CA LEU A 165 -2.59 5.21 -14.31
C LEU A 165 -3.36 4.39 -15.34
N ASN A 166 -4.63 4.73 -15.58
CA ASN A 166 -5.46 4.10 -16.60
C ASN A 166 -4.81 4.17 -18.00
N ALA A 167 -4.24 5.33 -18.35
CA ALA A 167 -3.60 5.54 -19.65
C ALA A 167 -2.23 4.85 -19.79
N ALA A 168 -1.57 4.46 -18.69
CA ALA A 168 -0.19 4.01 -18.71
C ALA A 168 0.01 2.61 -19.32
N ALA A 169 -0.96 1.72 -19.14
CA ALA A 169 -0.89 0.36 -19.67
C ALA A 169 -2.27 -0.29 -19.75
N SER A 170 -2.41 -1.22 -20.69
CA SER A 170 -3.56 -2.12 -20.76
C SER A 170 -3.15 -3.57 -20.56
N GLY A 171 -4.03 -4.35 -19.92
CA GLY A 171 -3.82 -5.76 -19.63
C GLY A 171 -4.90 -6.65 -20.25
N THR A 172 -4.66 -7.96 -20.27
CA THR A 172 -5.61 -8.98 -20.76
C THR A 172 -6.14 -9.90 -19.66
N SER A 173 -5.55 -9.85 -18.47
CA SER A 173 -5.90 -10.66 -17.30
C SER A 173 -5.91 -9.80 -16.03
N ILE A 174 -6.72 -10.17 -15.04
CA ILE A 174 -6.77 -9.49 -13.73
C ILE A 174 -5.63 -10.05 -12.87
N VAL A 175 -4.49 -9.37 -12.93
CA VAL A 175 -3.21 -9.78 -12.35
C VAL A 175 -2.43 -8.55 -11.88
N GLY A 176 -1.46 -8.74 -10.99
CA GLY A 176 -0.45 -7.72 -10.72
C GLY A 176 0.47 -7.51 -11.92
N VAL A 177 1.44 -6.61 -11.77
CA VAL A 177 2.46 -6.45 -12.81
C VAL A 177 3.22 -7.75 -13.04
N GLU A 178 3.69 -7.95 -14.28
CA GLU A 178 4.40 -9.16 -14.73
C GLU A 178 3.61 -10.48 -14.62
N GLY A 179 2.30 -10.41 -14.37
CA GLY A 179 1.41 -11.58 -14.44
C GLY A 179 1.20 -12.33 -13.13
N GLY A 180 1.80 -11.87 -12.01
CA GLY A 180 1.56 -12.45 -10.69
C GLY A 180 0.15 -12.19 -10.15
N VAL A 181 -0.21 -12.85 -9.04
CA VAL A 181 -1.53 -12.71 -8.44
C VAL A 181 -1.74 -11.29 -7.90
N LEU A 182 -2.91 -10.72 -8.18
CA LEU A 182 -3.38 -9.44 -7.61
C LEU A 182 -4.10 -9.69 -6.28
N SER A 183 -3.62 -9.14 -5.18
CA SER A 183 -4.27 -9.29 -3.87
C SER A 183 -5.45 -8.33 -3.64
N GLU A 184 -6.42 -8.32 -4.56
CA GLU A 184 -7.64 -7.52 -4.43
C GLU A 184 -8.74 -8.32 -3.70
N LEU A 185 -8.76 -8.20 -2.37
CA LEU A 185 -9.65 -8.98 -1.51
C LEU A 185 -11.15 -8.67 -1.68
N TYR A 186 -11.52 -7.49 -2.20
CA TYR A 186 -12.93 -7.18 -2.46
C TYR A 186 -13.47 -7.94 -3.68
N LEU A 187 -12.60 -8.42 -4.57
CA LEU A 187 -12.95 -9.27 -5.72
C LEU A 187 -12.66 -10.75 -5.45
N ALA A 188 -12.07 -11.09 -4.30
CA ALA A 188 -11.79 -12.46 -3.92
C ALA A 188 -13.06 -13.23 -3.54
N ALA A 189 -13.04 -14.54 -3.75
CA ALA A 189 -14.08 -15.45 -3.26
C ALA A 189 -13.47 -16.37 -2.20
N ASP A 190 -13.98 -16.31 -0.96
CA ASP A 190 -13.49 -17.10 0.18
C ASP A 190 -11.96 -16.99 0.40
N GLY A 191 -11.40 -15.81 0.10
CA GLY A 191 -9.97 -15.52 0.20
C GLY A 191 -9.13 -15.91 -1.01
N ASP A 192 -9.72 -16.54 -2.04
CA ASP A 192 -9.02 -16.86 -3.29
C ASP A 192 -8.91 -15.62 -4.19
N CYS A 193 -7.67 -15.22 -4.46
CA CYS A 193 -7.31 -14.13 -5.37
C CYS A 193 -6.80 -14.63 -6.74
N SER A 194 -7.00 -15.90 -7.08
CA SER A 194 -6.59 -16.42 -8.40
C SER A 194 -7.17 -15.57 -9.54
N PRO A 195 -6.44 -15.37 -10.65
CA PRO A 195 -6.92 -14.54 -11.76
C PRO A 195 -8.27 -15.00 -12.32
N GLN A 196 -8.55 -16.30 -12.26
CA GLN A 196 -9.82 -16.89 -12.66
C GLN A 196 -10.95 -16.47 -11.72
N THR A 197 -10.72 -16.52 -10.41
CA THR A 197 -11.70 -16.08 -9.40
C THR A 197 -11.97 -14.59 -9.50
N LEU A 198 -10.92 -13.75 -9.57
CA LEU A 198 -11.10 -12.31 -9.71
C LEU A 198 -11.87 -11.95 -10.99
N ARG A 199 -11.58 -12.63 -12.11
CA ARG A 199 -12.32 -12.45 -13.37
C ARG A 199 -13.76 -12.90 -13.25
N LYS A 200 -14.03 -14.05 -12.63
CA LYS A 200 -15.40 -14.55 -12.43
C LYS A 200 -16.22 -13.57 -11.60
N THR A 201 -15.72 -13.13 -10.45
CA THR A 201 -16.41 -12.16 -9.59
C THR A 201 -16.60 -10.82 -10.30
N SER A 202 -15.62 -10.38 -11.09
CA SER A 202 -15.74 -9.16 -11.90
C SER A 202 -16.88 -9.24 -12.93
N LEU A 203 -17.03 -10.38 -13.61
CA LEU A 203 -18.11 -10.62 -14.56
C LEU A 203 -19.48 -10.72 -13.86
N GLU A 204 -19.55 -11.37 -12.69
CA GLU A 204 -20.77 -11.44 -11.87
C GLU A 204 -21.25 -10.07 -11.40
N LEU A 205 -20.32 -9.13 -11.18
CA LEU A 205 -20.62 -7.74 -10.85
C LEU A 205 -21.06 -6.92 -12.07
N GLY A 206 -20.90 -7.45 -13.29
CA GLY A 206 -21.25 -6.78 -14.54
C GLY A 206 -20.17 -5.86 -15.10
N MET A 207 -18.90 -6.04 -14.71
CA MET A 207 -17.78 -5.25 -15.24
C MET A 207 -17.28 -5.78 -16.59
N ASP A 208 -16.83 -4.90 -17.48
CA ASP A 208 -16.20 -5.30 -18.74
C ASP A 208 -14.74 -5.75 -18.53
N CYS A 209 -14.51 -7.06 -18.66
CA CYS A 209 -13.19 -7.67 -18.55
C CYS A 209 -12.48 -7.86 -19.90
N SER A 210 -12.94 -7.19 -20.96
CA SER A 210 -12.32 -7.23 -22.30
C SER A 210 -11.08 -6.32 -22.41
N LYS A 211 -11.03 -5.23 -21.63
CA LYS A 211 -9.90 -4.31 -21.58
C LYS A 211 -9.47 -4.04 -20.13
N LEU A 212 -8.26 -4.52 -19.80
CA LEU A 212 -7.52 -4.31 -18.56
C LEU A 212 -7.00 -2.88 -18.43
N ILE A 213 -7.10 -2.19 -17.28
CA ILE A 213 -6.36 -0.93 -17.04
C ILE A 213 -5.48 -1.08 -15.80
N PHE A 214 -4.32 -0.42 -15.78
CA PHE A 214 -3.47 -0.40 -14.59
C PHE A 214 -4.04 0.56 -13.54
N TYR A 215 -4.18 0.09 -12.30
CA TYR A 215 -4.72 0.87 -11.20
C TYR A 215 -4.02 0.51 -9.87
N HIS A 216 -3.95 1.48 -8.96
CA HIS A 216 -3.38 1.31 -7.63
C HIS A 216 -4.17 0.33 -6.74
N CYS A 217 -5.49 0.23 -6.94
CA CYS A 217 -6.44 -0.53 -6.10
C CYS A 217 -6.55 -0.11 -4.62
N ASP A 218 -5.67 0.76 -4.12
CA ASP A 218 -5.79 1.37 -2.78
C ASP A 218 -5.47 2.88 -2.73
N MET A 219 -6.24 3.68 -3.46
CA MET A 219 -6.17 5.14 -3.43
C MET A 219 -6.85 5.73 -2.18
N SER A 220 -6.56 5.15 -1.01
CA SER A 220 -7.03 5.63 0.28
C SER A 220 -6.41 6.99 0.63
N PRO A 221 -7.06 7.79 1.50
CA PRO A 221 -6.51 9.10 1.89
C PRO A 221 -5.21 8.98 2.71
N THR A 222 -4.85 7.79 3.19
CA THR A 222 -3.59 7.52 3.89
C THR A 222 -2.42 7.21 2.95
N ASN A 223 -2.67 6.89 1.69
CA ASN A 223 -1.66 6.48 0.72
C ASN A 223 -1.25 7.58 -0.26
N ILE A 224 -1.94 8.73 -0.20
CA ILE A 224 -1.69 9.87 -1.07
C ILE A 224 -1.19 11.04 -0.23
N PHE A 225 -0.04 11.57 -0.62
CA PHE A 225 0.68 12.63 0.06
C PHE A 225 0.59 13.92 -0.73
N PHE A 226 0.38 15.01 -0.03
CA PHE A 226 0.51 16.36 -0.56
C PHE A 226 1.48 17.16 0.27
N ASP A 227 2.37 17.88 -0.39
CA ASP A 227 3.20 18.88 0.25
C ASP A 227 2.51 20.25 0.14
N PRO A 228 2.15 20.90 1.27
CA PRO A 228 1.50 22.21 1.24
C PRO A 228 2.43 23.34 0.79
N VAL A 229 3.76 23.12 0.78
CA VAL A 229 4.76 24.14 0.45
C VAL A 229 5.01 24.21 -1.05
N ASP A 230 5.29 23.08 -1.70
CA ASP A 230 5.61 23.05 -3.14
C ASP A 230 4.50 22.43 -4.01
N HIS A 231 3.39 22.02 -3.38
CA HIS A 231 2.23 21.39 -4.02
C HIS A 231 2.54 20.08 -4.75
N SER A 232 3.68 19.45 -4.43
CA SER A 232 3.99 18.12 -4.95
C SER A 232 3.05 17.05 -4.39
N THR A 233 2.83 16.02 -5.19
CA THR A 233 2.04 14.84 -4.81
C THR A 233 2.94 13.62 -4.75
N GLY A 234 2.67 12.72 -3.82
CA GLY A 234 3.31 11.42 -3.76
C GLY A 234 2.31 10.31 -3.47
N VAL A 235 2.60 9.10 -3.94
CA VAL A 235 1.73 7.93 -3.78
C VAL A 235 2.56 6.74 -3.29
N ILE A 236 2.09 6.12 -2.21
CA ILE A 236 2.75 4.99 -1.55
C ILE A 236 1.83 3.76 -1.52
N ASP A 237 2.37 2.63 -1.07
CA ASP A 237 1.62 1.40 -0.80
C ASP A 237 1.07 0.70 -2.05
N TRP A 238 1.97 0.37 -2.97
CA TRP A 238 1.66 -0.19 -4.29
C TRP A 238 1.50 -1.71 -4.29
N GLU A 239 1.33 -2.32 -3.13
CA GLU A 239 1.33 -3.77 -2.94
C GLU A 239 0.11 -4.48 -3.55
N VAL A 240 -1.00 -3.76 -3.72
CA VAL A 240 -2.23 -4.29 -4.32
C VAL A 240 -2.50 -3.73 -5.72
N ALA A 241 -1.53 -3.05 -6.34
CA ALA A 241 -1.70 -2.47 -7.66
C ALA A 241 -1.61 -3.54 -8.77
N GLY A 242 -2.41 -3.37 -9.82
CA GLY A 242 -2.45 -4.31 -10.94
C GLY A 242 -3.44 -3.92 -12.02
N PHE A 243 -3.75 -4.88 -12.88
CA PHE A 243 -4.68 -4.72 -13.99
C PHE A 243 -6.09 -5.13 -13.56
N VAL A 244 -7.05 -4.22 -13.69
CA VAL A 244 -8.46 -4.42 -13.28
C VAL A 244 -9.42 -3.82 -14.31
N PRO A 245 -10.71 -4.20 -14.30
CA PRO A 245 -11.72 -3.52 -15.13
C PRO A 245 -11.81 -2.03 -14.79
N LEU A 246 -12.15 -1.20 -15.77
CA LEU A 246 -12.22 0.25 -15.61
C LEU A 246 -13.21 0.66 -14.51
N GLU A 247 -14.33 -0.05 -14.42
CA GLU A 247 -15.40 0.18 -13.45
C GLU A 247 -14.91 -0.02 -12.00
N TRP A 248 -13.85 -0.81 -11.81
CA TRP A 248 -13.31 -1.08 -10.49
C TRP A 248 -12.73 0.17 -9.82
N VAL A 249 -12.15 1.09 -10.61
CA VAL A 249 -11.53 2.33 -10.13
C VAL A 249 -12.52 3.14 -9.29
N ARG A 250 -13.70 3.45 -9.84
CA ARG A 250 -14.73 4.21 -9.11
C ARG A 250 -15.46 3.36 -8.09
N THR A 251 -15.66 2.07 -8.37
CA THR A 251 -16.32 1.15 -7.44
C THR A 251 -15.59 1.10 -6.10
N LYS A 252 -14.25 1.07 -6.07
CA LYS A 252 -13.46 1.07 -4.83
C LYS A 252 -13.78 2.26 -3.91
N PHE A 253 -13.87 3.48 -4.44
CA PHE A 253 -14.28 4.66 -3.64
C PHE A 253 -15.72 4.55 -3.12
N ARG A 254 -16.57 3.75 -3.76
CA ARG A 254 -17.97 3.57 -3.34
C ARG A 254 -18.17 2.44 -2.34
N VAL A 255 -17.28 1.45 -2.24
CA VAL A 255 -17.49 0.26 -1.41
C VAL A 255 -16.41 0.01 -0.35
N SER A 256 -15.20 0.55 -0.52
CA SER A 256 -14.09 0.28 0.39
C SER A 256 -14.13 1.16 1.63
N GLY A 257 -14.21 0.55 2.83
CA GLY A 257 -14.06 1.27 4.09
C GLY A 257 -12.64 1.79 4.33
N GLY A 258 -11.63 1.24 3.64
CA GLY A 258 -10.26 1.75 3.70
C GLY A 258 -10.09 3.14 3.09
N PHE A 259 -11.09 3.64 2.36
CA PHE A 259 -11.06 4.96 1.74
C PHE A 259 -11.77 6.02 2.61
N ASP A 260 -12.20 5.62 3.81
CA ASP A 260 -12.75 6.54 4.80
C ASP A 260 -11.64 7.35 5.45
N LEU A 261 -11.94 8.59 5.81
CA LEU A 261 -11.05 9.39 6.66
C LEU A 261 -11.07 8.87 8.09
N CYS A 262 -9.94 8.99 8.80
CA CYS A 262 -9.84 8.58 10.20
C CYS A 262 -10.71 9.44 11.13
N GLY A 263 -10.95 10.71 10.77
CA GLY A 263 -11.73 11.67 11.56
C GLY A 263 -12.66 12.54 10.72
N GLY A 264 -13.54 13.29 11.40
CA GLY A 264 -14.51 14.18 10.76
C GLY A 264 -15.65 13.46 10.03
N ASP A 265 -16.16 14.04 8.92
CA ASP A 265 -17.03 13.31 7.99
C ASP A 265 -16.19 12.27 7.25
N LYS A 266 -16.17 11.06 7.81
CA LYS A 266 -15.40 9.91 7.32
C LYS A 266 -15.59 9.64 5.83
N LEU A 267 -16.75 9.97 5.27
CA LEU A 267 -17.09 9.66 3.89
C LEU A 267 -16.76 10.81 2.92
N ASP A 268 -16.40 12.01 3.42
CA ASP A 268 -16.27 13.23 2.61
C ASP A 268 -15.29 13.04 1.44
N TYR A 269 -14.07 12.55 1.73
CA TYR A 269 -13.04 12.29 0.72
C TYR A 269 -13.53 11.35 -0.39
N ARG A 270 -13.94 10.12 -0.03
CA ARG A 270 -14.36 9.11 -1.01
C ARG A 270 -15.63 9.52 -1.77
N ARG A 271 -16.54 10.26 -1.12
CA ARG A 271 -17.76 10.79 -1.74
C ARG A 271 -17.41 11.81 -2.83
N ARG A 272 -16.47 12.73 -2.57
CA ARG A 272 -16.05 13.72 -3.58
C ARG A 272 -15.30 13.09 -4.73
N VAL A 273 -14.34 12.22 -4.44
CA VAL A 273 -13.54 11.56 -5.50
C VAL A 273 -14.43 10.71 -6.39
N GLN A 274 -15.37 9.92 -5.85
CA GLN A 274 -16.24 9.11 -6.70
C GLN A 274 -17.20 9.94 -7.57
N ILE A 275 -17.62 11.13 -7.12
CA ILE A 275 -18.43 12.05 -7.95
C ILE A 275 -17.59 12.53 -9.13
N CYS A 276 -16.41 13.06 -8.85
CA CYS A 276 -15.52 13.61 -9.88
C CYS A 276 -15.03 12.52 -10.87
N LEU A 277 -14.79 11.29 -10.40
CA LEU A 277 -14.55 10.13 -11.27
C LEU A 277 -15.74 9.86 -12.20
N GLY A 278 -16.97 9.93 -11.68
CA GLY A 278 -18.18 9.78 -12.48
C GLY A 278 -18.32 10.83 -13.58
N GLU A 279 -18.05 12.10 -13.24
CA GLU A 279 -18.00 13.22 -14.20
C GLU A 279 -16.90 13.03 -15.26
N ALA A 280 -15.78 12.41 -14.88
CA ALA A 280 -14.69 12.05 -15.78
C ALA A 280 -14.95 10.77 -16.62
N GLY A 281 -16.15 10.18 -16.54
CA GLY A 281 -16.56 9.04 -17.35
C GLY A 281 -16.22 7.66 -16.77
N PHE A 282 -15.75 7.58 -15.53
CA PHE A 282 -15.59 6.29 -14.84
C PHE A 282 -16.95 5.80 -14.34
N THR A 283 -17.42 4.68 -14.89
CA THR A 283 -18.60 3.96 -14.42
C THR A 283 -18.29 3.15 -13.15
N ASP A 284 -19.30 2.62 -12.48
CA ASP A 284 -19.13 1.78 -11.30
C ASP A 284 -20.21 0.69 -11.21
N VAL A 285 -19.94 -0.35 -10.43
CA VAL A 285 -20.84 -1.49 -10.19
C VAL A 285 -21.20 -1.65 -8.71
N SER A 286 -21.11 -0.56 -7.94
CA SER A 286 -21.25 -0.62 -6.48
C SER A 286 -22.65 -1.04 -6.02
N SER A 287 -23.71 -0.70 -6.76
CA SER A 287 -25.07 -1.17 -6.45
C SER A 287 -25.15 -2.70 -6.50
N THR A 288 -24.71 -3.31 -7.61
CA THR A 288 -24.65 -4.77 -7.77
C THR A 288 -23.74 -5.40 -6.71
N PHE A 289 -22.61 -4.77 -6.40
CA PHE A 289 -21.70 -5.21 -5.33
C PHE A 289 -22.40 -5.31 -3.97
N MET A 290 -23.11 -4.25 -3.57
CA MET A 290 -23.83 -4.21 -2.30
C MET A 290 -24.99 -5.22 -2.26
N ASP A 291 -25.71 -5.41 -3.36
CA ASP A 291 -26.78 -6.40 -3.45
C ASP A 291 -26.28 -7.83 -3.26
N ILE A 292 -25.14 -8.18 -3.87
CA ILE A 292 -24.52 -9.50 -3.71
C ILE A 292 -24.02 -9.70 -2.26
N LEU A 293 -23.39 -8.69 -1.67
CA LEU A 293 -22.95 -8.75 -0.27
C LEU A 293 -24.10 -8.96 0.69
N ASN A 294 -25.19 -8.21 0.54
CA ASN A 294 -26.38 -8.33 1.38
C ASN A 294 -27.00 -9.74 1.28
N LYS A 295 -27.10 -10.30 0.07
CA LYS A 295 -27.57 -11.68 -0.14
C LYS A 295 -26.67 -12.71 0.54
N LYS A 296 -25.34 -12.55 0.46
CA LYS A 296 -24.38 -13.44 1.13
C LYS A 296 -24.48 -13.36 2.66
N SER A 297 -24.71 -12.17 3.23
CA SER A 297 -24.90 -11.99 4.68
C SER A 297 -26.14 -12.75 5.16
N LEU A 298 -27.28 -12.53 4.50
CA LEU A 298 -28.54 -13.20 4.83
C LEU A 298 -28.43 -14.73 4.74
N ALA A 299 -27.71 -15.26 3.74
CA ALA A 299 -27.51 -16.70 3.58
C ALA A 299 -26.61 -17.31 4.67
N ARG A 300 -25.74 -16.52 5.32
CA ARG A 300 -24.90 -16.96 6.44
C ARG A 300 -25.67 -16.96 7.76
N GLU A 301 -26.60 -16.04 7.94
CA GLU A 301 -27.46 -15.97 9.14
C GLU A 301 -28.51 -17.10 9.18
N GLN A 302 -28.82 -17.71 8.03
CA GLN A 302 -29.77 -18.82 7.90
C GLN A 302 -29.14 -20.22 8.02
N LYS A 303 -27.81 -20.31 8.21
CA LYS A 303 -27.06 -21.56 8.41
C LYS A 303 -26.59 -21.69 9.85
#